data_AF-A0A7C7K4D2-F1
#
_entry.id   AF-A0A7C7K4D2-F1
#
_cell.length_a   1.000
_cell.length_b   1.000
_cell.length_c   1.000
_cell.angle_alpha   90.00
_cell.angle_beta   90.00
_cell.angle_gamma   90.00
#
_symmetry.space_group_name_H-M   'P 1'
#
loop_
_entity.id
_entity.type
_entity.pdbx_description
1 polymer ?
#
loop_
_entity_poly.entity_id
_entity_poly.type
_entity_poly.pdbx_seq_one_letter_code
_entity_poly.pdbx_strand_id
1 'polypeptide(L)'
;MKTNSKKFTLRYKKIHYSINNPNLLGNHQIENASLAVAAILRLNELGYNFSNRIINQGIFKTKWAGRLEKGQLNNIPVYLDGAHNPGGAIQLLKFFQKQKNKCWLIFGMLNNKDLLSYLKIIKPITLGVIAIKIKGEKNSFTPQQISMNCSKLNIACFEKKSIKDANNFLTTKVMPKNILICGSLYLVGKIRYLYL
;
A
#
# COMPACT_ATOMS: atom_id res chain seq x y z
N MET A 1 -9.53 2.26 -18.93
CA MET A 1 -10.68 3.09 -18.50
C MET A 1 -10.23 4.09 -17.43
N LYS A 2 -10.06 5.36 -17.82
CA LYS A 2 -9.90 6.50 -16.89
C LYS A 2 -11.30 6.90 -16.42
N THR A 3 -11.72 6.54 -15.21
CA THR A 3 -12.90 7.14 -14.60
C THR A 3 -12.50 8.51 -14.08
N ASN A 4 -12.74 9.52 -14.91
CA ASN A 4 -12.35 10.90 -14.72
C ASN A 4 -13.38 11.69 -13.90
N SER A 5 -14.02 11.08 -12.88
CA SER A 5 -14.79 11.89 -11.93
C SER A 5 -13.82 12.45 -10.90
N LYS A 6 -13.66 13.77 -10.84
CA LYS A 6 -12.86 14.45 -9.78
C LYS A 6 -13.49 14.30 -8.38
N LYS A 7 -14.68 13.69 -8.31
CA LYS A 7 -15.51 13.52 -7.13
C LYS A 7 -16.12 12.12 -7.07
N PHE A 8 -16.45 11.67 -5.87
CA PHE A 8 -17.31 10.52 -5.61
C PHE A 8 -18.61 10.97 -4.93
N THR A 9 -19.64 10.14 -5.01
CA THR A 9 -20.93 10.40 -4.37
C THR A 9 -21.07 9.52 -3.14
N LEU A 10 -21.36 10.14 -2.00
CA LEU A 10 -21.69 9.46 -0.76
C LEU A 10 -23.18 9.67 -0.45
N ARG A 11 -23.93 8.60 -0.25
CA ARG A 11 -25.28 8.69 0.32
C ARG A 11 -25.18 8.53 1.84
N TYR A 12 -25.64 9.53 2.56
CA TYR A 12 -25.73 9.50 4.02
C TYR A 12 -27.17 9.81 4.42
N LYS A 13 -27.85 8.83 5.03
CA LYS A 13 -29.31 8.79 5.20
C LYS A 13 -30.02 8.99 3.85
N LYS A 14 -30.83 10.05 3.72
CA LYS A 14 -31.57 10.42 2.50
C LYS A 14 -30.86 11.48 1.65
N ILE A 15 -29.70 11.98 2.09
CA ILE A 15 -28.97 13.07 1.42
C ILE A 15 -27.78 12.51 0.64
N HIS A 16 -27.59 13.02 -0.57
CA HIS A 16 -26.43 12.73 -1.41
C HIS A 16 -25.41 13.86 -1.32
N TYR A 17 -24.17 13.50 -1.00
CA TYR A 17 -23.04 14.41 -0.92
C TYR A 17 -22.09 14.15 -2.08
N SER A 18 -21.68 15.21 -2.78
CA SER A 18 -20.63 15.16 -3.81
C SER A 18 -19.31 15.61 -3.19
N ILE A 19 -18.37 14.67 -3.05
CA ILE A 19 -17.10 14.87 -2.35
C ILE A 19 -15.95 14.72 -3.33
N ASN A 20 -14.96 15.61 -3.28
CA ASN A 20 -13.71 15.50 -4.03
C ASN A 20 -13.02 14.16 -3.76
N ASN A 21 -12.44 13.56 -4.77
CA ASN A 21 -11.61 12.37 -4.57
C ASN A 21 -10.40 12.73 -3.68
N PRO A 22 -9.96 11.80 -2.81
CA PRO A 22 -8.71 11.97 -2.11
C PRO A 22 -7.56 11.98 -3.11
N ASN A 23 -6.51 12.77 -2.84
CA ASN A 23 -5.27 12.75 -3.63
C ASN A 23 -4.37 11.56 -3.21
N LEU A 24 -4.98 10.38 -3.08
CA LEU A 24 -4.34 9.13 -2.69
C LEU A 24 -4.60 8.08 -3.78
N LEU A 25 -3.60 7.22 -4.02
CA LEU A 25 -3.72 6.17 -5.01
C LEU A 25 -4.49 4.97 -4.46
N GLY A 26 -5.27 4.33 -5.34
CA GLY A 26 -6.08 3.15 -5.00
C GLY A 26 -7.55 3.48 -4.77
N ASN A 27 -8.44 2.71 -5.40
CA ASN A 27 -9.88 2.93 -5.31
C ASN A 27 -10.42 2.79 -3.86
N HIS A 28 -9.81 1.96 -3.03
CA HIS A 28 -10.18 1.80 -1.61
C HIS A 28 -9.99 3.09 -0.80
N GLN A 29 -9.21 4.07 -1.29
CA GLN A 29 -9.11 5.36 -0.62
C GLN A 29 -10.42 6.15 -0.71
N ILE A 30 -11.26 5.90 -1.73
CA ILE A 30 -12.61 6.44 -1.81
C ILE A 30 -13.49 5.83 -0.71
N GLU A 31 -13.35 4.52 -0.43
CA GLU A 31 -14.07 3.85 0.67
C GLU A 31 -13.63 4.43 2.03
N ASN A 32 -12.32 4.59 2.24
CA ASN A 32 -11.77 5.23 3.46
C ASN A 32 -12.27 6.69 3.62
N ALA A 33 -12.24 7.46 2.53
CA ALA A 33 -12.74 8.83 2.52
C ALA A 33 -14.25 8.88 2.82
N SER A 34 -15.02 7.94 2.26
CA SER A 34 -16.47 7.82 2.51
C SER A 34 -16.76 7.59 3.99
N LEU A 35 -16.00 6.71 4.64
CA LEU A 35 -16.12 6.45 6.08
C LEU A 35 -15.76 7.68 6.92
N ALA A 36 -14.67 8.38 6.58
CA ALA A 36 -14.26 9.61 7.25
C ALA A 36 -15.32 10.72 7.12
N VAL A 37 -15.89 10.89 5.91
CA VAL A 37 -16.96 11.87 5.68
C VAL A 37 -18.21 11.49 6.47
N ALA A 38 -18.61 10.21 6.49
CA ALA A 38 -19.76 9.76 7.27
C ALA A 38 -19.58 10.04 8.77
N ALA A 39 -18.37 9.85 9.31
CA ALA A 39 -18.04 10.21 10.69
C ALA A 39 -18.19 11.72 10.94
N ILE A 40 -17.71 12.57 10.03
CA ILE A 40 -17.87 14.03 10.15
C ILE A 40 -19.36 14.45 10.07
N LEU A 41 -20.13 13.84 9.17
CA LEU A 41 -21.57 14.10 9.06
C LEU A 41 -22.31 13.69 10.35
N ARG A 42 -21.88 12.61 11.01
CA ARG A 42 -22.41 12.24 12.32
C ARG A 42 -22.03 13.25 13.40
N LEU A 43 -20.81 13.80 13.39
CA LEU A 43 -20.44 14.88 14.29
C LEU A 43 -21.30 16.14 14.06
N ASN A 44 -21.64 16.47 12.82
CA ASN A 44 -22.56 17.57 12.54
C ASN A 44 -23.94 17.39 13.20
N GLU A 45 -24.44 16.15 13.25
CA GLU A 45 -25.70 15.85 13.96
C GLU A 45 -25.60 16.00 15.48
N LEU A 46 -24.39 15.94 16.03
CA LEU A 46 -24.11 16.13 17.45
C LEU A 46 -23.84 17.60 17.81
N GLY A 47 -24.06 18.53 16.88
CA GLY A 47 -23.93 19.97 17.11
C GLY A 47 -22.57 20.57 16.72
N TYR A 48 -21.64 19.78 16.18
CA TYR A 48 -20.46 20.33 15.51
C TYR A 48 -20.86 20.95 14.15
N ASN A 49 -20.07 21.86 13.60
CA ASN A 49 -20.41 22.52 12.34
C ASN A 49 -19.26 22.49 11.33
N PHE A 50 -19.16 21.39 10.60
CA PHE A 50 -18.23 21.22 9.49
C PHE A 50 -18.96 21.46 8.16
N SER A 51 -18.61 22.55 7.47
CA SER A 51 -19.17 22.84 6.15
C SER A 51 -18.70 21.84 5.08
N ASN A 52 -19.52 21.64 4.05
CA ASN A 52 -19.15 20.82 2.88
C ASN A 52 -17.83 21.27 2.24
N ARG A 53 -17.52 22.57 2.26
CA ARG A 53 -16.24 23.12 1.76
C ARG A 53 -15.05 22.60 2.56
N ILE A 54 -15.14 22.61 3.90
CA ILE A 54 -14.08 22.12 4.78
C ILE A 54 -13.87 20.62 4.58
N ILE A 55 -14.96 19.84 4.53
CA ILE A 55 -14.90 18.39 4.28
C ILE A 55 -14.19 18.10 2.96
N ASN A 56 -14.61 18.75 1.87
CA ASN A 56 -14.02 18.58 0.55
C ASN A 56 -12.53 18.96 0.50
N GLN A 57 -12.15 20.05 1.15
CA GLN A 57 -10.76 20.48 1.23
C GLN A 57 -9.90 19.50 2.04
N GLY A 58 -10.42 18.99 3.16
CA GLY A 58 -9.74 18.00 3.99
C GLY A 58 -9.46 16.71 3.23
N ILE A 59 -10.48 16.14 2.57
CA ILE A 59 -10.31 14.94 1.76
C ILE A 59 -9.31 15.15 0.62
N PHE A 60 -9.44 16.24 -0.13
CA PHE A 60 -8.56 16.52 -1.27
C PHE A 60 -7.09 16.73 -0.84
N LYS A 61 -6.85 17.44 0.27
CA LYS A 61 -5.50 17.76 0.77
C LYS A 61 -4.86 16.61 1.56
N THR A 62 -5.59 15.53 1.82
CA THR A 62 -5.07 14.41 2.61
C THR A 62 -3.82 13.82 1.95
N LYS A 63 -2.74 13.74 2.73
CA LYS A 63 -1.53 12.97 2.41
C LYS A 63 -1.40 11.87 3.44
N TRP A 64 -1.13 10.65 3.00
CA TRP A 64 -1.03 9.49 3.89
C TRP A 64 0.21 8.68 3.57
N ALA A 65 1.24 8.83 4.40
CA ALA A 65 2.50 8.12 4.23
C ALA A 65 2.29 6.60 4.26
N GLY A 66 2.95 5.88 3.35
CA GLY A 66 2.89 4.43 3.27
C GLY A 66 1.54 3.84 2.85
N ARG A 67 0.73 4.60 2.07
CA ARG A 67 -0.53 4.15 1.46
C ARG A 67 -0.47 4.36 -0.05
N LEU A 68 0.00 3.33 -0.76
CA LEU A 68 0.36 3.37 -2.17
C LEU A 68 1.14 4.65 -2.54
N GLU A 69 2.04 5.06 -1.65
CA GLU A 69 2.82 6.28 -1.81
C GLU A 69 3.88 6.07 -2.89
N LYS A 70 4.05 7.05 -3.77
CA LYS A 70 5.03 6.98 -4.86
C LYS A 70 6.38 7.54 -4.43
N GLY A 71 7.43 6.86 -4.86
CA GLY A 71 8.82 7.27 -4.78
C GLY A 71 9.60 6.68 -5.96
N GLN A 72 10.93 6.68 -5.85
CA GLN A 72 11.83 6.15 -6.85
C GLN A 72 13.12 5.59 -6.26
N LEU A 73 13.75 4.65 -6.99
CA LEU A 73 15.09 4.14 -6.73
C LEU A 73 15.86 4.14 -8.06
N ASN A 74 16.84 5.03 -8.22
CA ASN A 74 17.59 5.19 -9.48
C ASN A 74 16.67 5.25 -10.72
N ASN A 75 15.69 6.15 -10.70
CA ASN A 75 14.64 6.32 -11.72
C ASN A 75 13.65 5.15 -11.87
N ILE A 76 13.79 4.06 -11.10
CA ILE A 76 12.80 2.97 -11.06
C ILE A 76 11.64 3.42 -10.16
N PRO A 77 10.38 3.42 -10.63
CA PRO A 77 9.22 3.72 -9.80
C PRO A 77 9.10 2.79 -8.59
N VAL A 78 8.93 3.37 -7.42
CA VAL A 78 8.71 2.66 -6.15
C VAL A 78 7.33 3.00 -5.61
N TYR A 79 6.60 1.98 -5.19
CA TYR A 79 5.37 2.12 -4.42
C TYR A 79 5.61 1.66 -2.99
N LEU A 80 5.22 2.46 -2.00
CA LEU A 80 5.32 2.13 -0.58
C LEU A 80 3.94 1.93 0.02
N ASP A 81 3.69 0.73 0.55
CA ASP A 81 2.40 0.42 1.19
C ASP A 81 2.54 -0.47 2.43
N GLY A 82 1.92 -0.07 3.53
CA GLY A 82 1.93 -0.81 4.79
C GLY A 82 1.00 -2.02 4.87
N ALA A 83 0.35 -2.44 3.78
CA ALA A 83 -0.53 -3.59 3.73
C ALA A 83 0.19 -4.86 4.21
N HIS A 84 -0.39 -5.52 5.19
CA HIS A 84 0.20 -6.65 5.91
C HIS A 84 -0.84 -7.73 6.27
N ASN A 85 -2.01 -7.68 5.63
CA ASN A 85 -3.11 -8.62 5.84
C ASN A 85 -3.78 -8.95 4.48
N PRO A 86 -4.61 -10.01 4.42
CA PRO A 86 -5.28 -10.40 3.17
C PRO A 86 -6.11 -9.28 2.53
N GLY A 87 -6.86 -8.50 3.31
CA GLY A 87 -7.65 -7.38 2.80
C GLY A 87 -6.79 -6.32 2.09
N GLY A 88 -5.67 -5.93 2.69
CA GLY A 88 -4.70 -5.01 2.08
C GLY A 88 -4.05 -5.61 0.83
N ALA A 89 -3.69 -6.89 0.86
CA ALA A 89 -3.15 -7.59 -0.32
C ALA A 89 -4.14 -7.57 -1.50
N ILE A 90 -5.44 -7.77 -1.25
CA ILE A 90 -6.50 -7.68 -2.27
C ILE A 90 -6.54 -6.28 -2.87
N GLN A 91 -6.41 -5.23 -2.06
CA GLN A 91 -6.44 -3.86 -2.55
C GLN A 91 -5.21 -3.51 -3.40
N LEU A 92 -4.02 -4.00 -2.99
CA LEU A 92 -2.81 -3.89 -3.81
C LEU A 92 -2.95 -4.65 -5.13
N LEU A 93 -3.44 -5.88 -5.08
CA LEU A 93 -3.70 -6.70 -6.26
C LEU A 93 -4.61 -5.97 -7.26
N LYS A 94 -5.77 -5.47 -6.81
CA LYS A 94 -6.71 -4.71 -7.63
C LYS A 94 -6.07 -3.47 -8.26
N PHE A 95 -5.26 -2.74 -7.49
CA PHE A 95 -4.58 -1.54 -7.97
C PHE A 95 -3.60 -1.83 -9.11
N PHE A 96 -2.72 -2.81 -8.93
CA PHE A 96 -1.69 -3.14 -9.91
C PHE A 96 -2.25 -3.88 -11.13
N GLN A 97 -3.24 -4.77 -10.95
CA GLN A 97 -3.92 -5.43 -12.06
C GLN A 97 -4.63 -4.43 -12.98
N LYS A 98 -5.32 -3.42 -12.42
CA LYS A 98 -5.97 -2.37 -13.21
C LYS A 98 -4.99 -1.60 -14.09
N GLN A 99 -3.75 -1.47 -13.65
CA GLN A 99 -2.68 -0.81 -14.41
C GLN A 99 -1.90 -1.76 -15.33
N LYS A 100 -2.22 -3.06 -15.31
CA LYS A 100 -1.42 -4.12 -15.95
C LYS A 100 0.05 -4.09 -15.54
N ASN A 101 0.32 -3.64 -14.31
CA ASN A 101 1.66 -3.54 -13.75
C ASN A 101 1.97 -4.76 -12.89
N LYS A 102 3.23 -5.19 -12.96
CA LYS A 102 3.81 -6.16 -12.04
C LYS A 102 5.03 -5.54 -11.36
N CYS A 103 5.35 -6.04 -10.18
CA CYS A 103 6.37 -5.48 -9.30
C CYS A 103 7.35 -6.54 -8.83
N TRP A 104 8.58 -6.11 -8.61
CA TRP A 104 9.45 -6.77 -7.64
C TRP A 104 9.13 -6.26 -6.26
N LEU A 105 9.02 -7.18 -5.28
CA LEU A 105 8.70 -6.81 -3.91
C LEU A 105 9.98 -6.64 -3.10
N ILE A 106 10.03 -5.59 -2.27
CA ILE A 106 10.84 -5.61 -1.04
C ILE A 106 9.86 -5.86 0.09
N PHE A 107 10.01 -7.01 0.77
CA PHE A 107 8.97 -7.53 1.64
C PHE A 107 9.51 -7.92 3.01
N GLY A 108 8.81 -7.46 4.05
CA GLY A 108 9.02 -7.84 5.43
C GLY A 108 7.71 -7.73 6.20
N MET A 109 7.42 -8.71 7.06
CA MET A 109 6.13 -8.83 7.74
C MET A 109 6.31 -9.27 9.19
N LEU A 110 5.41 -8.82 10.07
CA LEU A 110 5.37 -9.30 11.46
C LEU A 110 4.86 -10.75 11.52
N ASN A 111 5.39 -11.54 12.45
CA ASN A 111 5.15 -12.98 12.59
C ASN A 111 3.77 -13.34 13.13
N ASN A 112 2.99 -12.36 13.60
CA ASN A 112 1.59 -12.52 14.00
C ASN A 112 0.60 -12.34 12.84
N LYS A 113 1.08 -12.29 11.59
CA LYS A 113 0.25 -12.09 10.39
C LYS A 113 0.21 -13.35 9.54
N ASP A 114 -0.88 -13.47 8.78
CA ASP A 114 -1.07 -14.56 7.82
C ASP A 114 -0.24 -14.32 6.54
N LEU A 115 1.03 -14.71 6.63
CA LEU A 115 2.02 -14.57 5.57
C LEU A 115 1.65 -15.36 4.31
N LEU A 116 1.22 -16.61 4.45
CA LEU A 116 0.97 -17.48 3.30
C LEU A 116 -0.25 -17.00 2.51
N SER A 117 -1.34 -16.64 3.18
CA SER A 117 -2.53 -16.09 2.50
C SER A 117 -2.22 -14.76 1.83
N TYR A 118 -1.45 -13.88 2.49
CA TYR A 118 -1.01 -12.62 1.89
C TYR A 118 -0.23 -12.84 0.59
N LEU A 119 0.81 -13.70 0.64
CA LEU A 119 1.65 -13.99 -0.53
C LEU A 119 0.85 -14.64 -1.65
N LYS A 120 -0.10 -15.54 -1.33
CA LYS A 120 -0.99 -16.17 -2.31
C LYS A 120 -1.83 -15.14 -3.07
N ILE A 121 -2.37 -14.15 -2.36
CA ILE A 121 -3.17 -13.08 -2.96
C ILE A 121 -2.33 -12.17 -3.85
N ILE A 122 -1.13 -11.78 -3.40
CA ILE A 122 -0.29 -10.82 -4.14
C ILE A 122 0.53 -11.47 -5.27
N LYS A 123 0.63 -12.81 -5.29
CA LYS A 123 1.36 -13.57 -6.32
C LYS A 123 1.09 -13.11 -7.77
N PRO A 124 -0.15 -12.84 -8.24
CA PRO A 124 -0.41 -12.53 -9.65
C PRO A 124 0.30 -11.26 -10.16
N ILE A 125 0.64 -10.32 -9.28
CA ILE A 125 1.36 -9.07 -9.63
C ILE A 125 2.84 -9.10 -9.23
N THR A 126 3.31 -10.21 -8.67
CA THR A 126 4.68 -10.35 -8.14
C THR A 126 5.58 -11.03 -9.16
N LEU A 127 6.67 -10.37 -9.57
CA LEU A 127 7.71 -10.94 -10.43
C LEU A 127 8.80 -11.66 -9.62
N GLY A 128 9.04 -11.19 -8.40
CA GLY A 128 10.01 -11.74 -7.47
C GLY A 128 9.93 -11.01 -6.14
N VAL A 129 10.42 -11.66 -5.09
CA VAL A 129 10.42 -11.13 -3.72
C VAL A 129 11.85 -10.99 -3.25
N ILE A 130 12.16 -9.86 -2.63
CA ILE A 130 13.33 -9.67 -1.80
C ILE A 130 12.87 -9.68 -0.35
N ALA A 131 13.19 -10.77 0.34
CA ALA A 131 12.83 -10.95 1.73
C ALA A 131 13.85 -10.26 2.64
N ILE A 132 13.36 -9.40 3.54
CA ILE A 132 14.18 -8.68 4.52
C ILE A 132 13.57 -8.77 5.91
N LYS A 133 14.42 -8.79 6.93
CA LYS A 133 13.99 -8.63 8.32
C LYS A 133 13.68 -7.16 8.58
N ILE A 134 12.60 -6.88 9.30
CA ILE A 134 12.32 -5.50 9.73
C ILE A 134 13.26 -5.16 10.89
N LYS A 135 14.25 -4.30 10.63
CA LYS A 135 15.28 -3.91 11.62
C LYS A 135 14.63 -3.42 12.91
N GLY A 136 15.04 -3.95 14.07
CA GLY A 136 14.52 -3.55 15.38
C GLY A 136 13.17 -4.16 15.79
N GLU A 137 12.50 -4.91 14.90
CA GLU A 137 11.27 -5.61 15.25
C GLU A 137 11.58 -7.07 15.62
N LYS A 138 11.46 -7.41 16.91
CA LYS A 138 11.69 -8.78 17.41
C LYS A 138 10.73 -9.78 16.77
N ASN A 139 9.47 -9.36 16.59
CA ASN A 139 8.39 -10.16 16.03
C ASN A 139 8.31 -10.07 14.49
N SER A 140 9.43 -9.85 13.79
CA SER A 140 9.48 -9.92 12.33
C SER A 140 9.75 -11.36 11.90
N PHE A 141 9.07 -11.84 10.85
CA PHE A 141 9.53 -13.01 10.13
C PHE A 141 10.99 -12.81 9.68
N THR A 142 11.76 -13.89 9.70
CA THR A 142 13.11 -13.90 9.11
C THR A 142 13.02 -13.97 7.58
N PRO A 143 14.05 -13.52 6.84
CA PRO A 143 14.12 -13.70 5.39
C PRO A 143 13.91 -15.16 4.96
N GLN A 144 14.47 -16.11 5.73
CA GLN A 144 14.33 -17.54 5.50
C GLN A 144 12.87 -18.00 5.61
N GLN A 145 12.16 -17.58 6.65
CA GLN A 145 10.75 -17.94 6.84
C GLN A 145 9.87 -17.38 5.71
N ILE A 146 10.15 -16.17 5.24
CA ILE A 146 9.48 -15.58 4.08
C ILE A 146 9.79 -16.41 2.82
N SER A 147 11.07 -16.71 2.58
CA SER A 147 11.54 -17.50 1.44
C SER A 147 10.88 -18.87 1.38
N MET A 148 10.78 -19.59 2.50
CA MET A 148 10.08 -20.88 2.58
C MET A 148 8.60 -20.78 2.18
N ASN A 149 7.90 -19.71 2.57
CA ASN A 149 6.51 -19.50 2.18
C ASN A 149 6.37 -19.09 0.70
N CYS A 150 7.32 -18.32 0.16
CA CYS A 150 7.40 -18.05 -1.27
C CYS A 150 7.59 -19.33 -2.08
N SER A 151 8.45 -20.25 -1.63
CA SER A 151 8.68 -21.54 -2.31
C SER A 151 7.42 -22.40 -2.39
N LYS A 152 6.62 -22.47 -1.32
CA LYS A 152 5.31 -23.17 -1.32
C LYS A 152 4.35 -22.65 -2.40
N LEU A 153 4.57 -21.42 -2.85
CA LEU A 153 3.74 -20.74 -3.84
C LEU A 153 4.44 -20.58 -5.19
N ASN A 154 5.62 -21.19 -5.41
CA ASN A 154 6.42 -21.01 -6.63
C ASN A 154 6.70 -19.53 -6.95
N ILE A 155 7.08 -18.75 -5.93
CA ILE A 155 7.49 -17.35 -6.07
C ILE A 155 9.01 -17.29 -5.91
N ALA A 156 9.71 -16.73 -6.91
CA ALA A 156 11.15 -16.48 -6.80
C ALA A 156 11.42 -15.53 -5.62
N CYS A 157 12.26 -15.94 -4.68
CA CYS A 157 12.54 -15.18 -3.47
C CYS A 157 14.04 -15.13 -3.18
N PHE A 158 14.54 -13.93 -2.87
CA PHE A 158 15.93 -13.66 -2.59
C PHE A 158 16.05 -13.03 -1.20
N GLU A 159 16.78 -13.70 -0.32
CA GLU A 159 17.04 -13.20 1.02
C GLU A 159 18.13 -12.13 0.99
N LYS A 160 17.90 -11.00 1.65
CA LYS A 160 18.90 -9.93 1.80
C LYS A 160 19.03 -9.51 3.25
N LYS A 161 20.26 -9.17 3.67
CA LYS A 161 20.59 -8.79 5.04
C LYS A 161 20.18 -7.35 5.34
N SER A 162 20.13 -6.50 4.32
CA SER A 162 19.84 -5.08 4.48
C SER A 162 19.05 -4.50 3.30
N ILE A 163 18.46 -3.32 3.51
CA ILE A 163 17.80 -2.58 2.43
C ILE A 163 18.80 -2.11 1.37
N LYS A 164 20.05 -1.84 1.75
CA LYS A 164 21.14 -1.49 0.83
C LYS A 164 21.40 -2.64 -0.15
N ASP A 165 21.49 -3.87 0.35
CA ASP A 165 21.72 -5.05 -0.49
C ASP A 165 20.51 -5.35 -1.40
N ALA A 166 19.30 -5.11 -0.90
CA ALA A 166 18.07 -5.22 -1.69
C ALA A 166 18.05 -4.20 -2.85
N ASN A 167 18.33 -2.93 -2.55
CA ASN A 167 18.39 -1.87 -3.55
C ASN A 167 19.47 -2.16 -4.59
N ASN A 168 20.69 -2.52 -4.18
CA ASN A 168 21.78 -2.86 -5.09
C ASN A 168 21.42 -4.03 -6.02
N PHE A 169 20.76 -5.06 -5.50
CA PHE A 169 20.32 -6.19 -6.32
C PHE A 169 19.27 -5.76 -7.36
N LEU A 170 18.32 -4.92 -6.96
CA LEU A 170 17.29 -4.40 -7.86
C LEU A 170 17.87 -3.49 -8.95
N THR A 171 18.87 -2.67 -8.64
CA THR A 171 19.42 -1.71 -9.60
C THR A 171 20.49 -2.29 -10.52
N THR A 172 21.16 -3.38 -10.12
CA THR A 172 22.29 -3.94 -10.89
C THR A 172 22.03 -5.30 -11.53
N LYS A 173 21.11 -6.10 -10.98
CA LYS A 173 20.83 -7.46 -11.48
C LYS A 173 19.44 -7.60 -12.09
N VAL A 174 18.44 -6.97 -11.49
CA VAL A 174 17.04 -7.14 -11.90
C VAL A 174 16.57 -6.05 -12.85
N MET A 175 16.80 -4.78 -12.50
CA MET A 175 16.34 -3.58 -13.21
C MET A 175 14.84 -3.64 -13.55
N PRO A 176 13.94 -3.81 -12.56
CA PRO A 176 12.52 -3.99 -12.81
C PRO A 176 11.84 -2.70 -13.26
N LYS A 177 10.68 -2.82 -13.90
CA LYS A 177 9.84 -1.67 -14.25
C LYS A 177 9.19 -0.98 -13.04
N ASN A 178 8.88 -1.75 -11.98
CA ASN A 178 8.26 -1.23 -10.76
C ASN A 178 8.76 -2.02 -9.55
N ILE A 179 8.90 -1.33 -8.42
CA ILE A 179 9.17 -1.91 -7.11
C ILE A 179 7.97 -1.64 -6.20
N LEU A 180 7.59 -2.61 -5.37
CA LEU A 180 6.62 -2.44 -4.31
C LEU A 180 7.24 -2.83 -2.96
N ILE A 181 7.29 -1.89 -2.04
CA ILE A 181 7.74 -2.08 -0.66
C ILE A 181 6.50 -2.30 0.20
N CYS A 182 6.34 -3.50 0.75
CA CYS A 182 5.14 -3.85 1.50
C CYS A 182 5.34 -4.92 2.57
N GLY A 183 4.25 -5.30 3.24
CA GLY A 183 4.22 -6.32 4.30
C GLY A 183 4.22 -5.76 5.72
N SER A 184 4.54 -4.47 5.91
CA SER A 184 4.48 -3.83 7.22
C SER A 184 4.61 -2.30 7.14
N LEU A 185 3.81 -1.58 7.94
CA LEU A 185 4.02 -0.15 8.19
C LEU A 185 5.35 0.14 8.91
N TYR A 186 5.83 -0.77 9.77
CA TYR A 186 7.14 -0.61 10.42
C TYR A 186 8.27 -0.66 9.41
N LEU A 187 8.17 -1.55 8.41
CA LEU A 187 9.15 -1.60 7.33
C LEU A 187 9.12 -0.28 6.56
N VAL A 188 7.95 0.08 6.01
CA VAL A 188 7.78 1.30 5.20
C VAL A 188 8.25 2.53 5.98
N GLY A 189 7.81 2.72 7.22
CA GLY A 189 8.18 3.86 8.05
C GLY A 189 9.70 4.01 8.24
N LYS A 190 10.44 2.90 8.35
CA LYS A 190 11.89 2.92 8.56
C LYS A 190 12.70 3.23 7.31
N ILE A 191 12.19 2.92 6.12
CA ILE A 191 12.97 3.04 4.87
C ILE A 191 12.40 4.03 3.87
N ARG A 192 11.19 4.56 4.12
CA ARG A 192 10.47 5.47 3.22
C ARG A 192 11.33 6.64 2.73
N TYR A 193 12.10 7.25 3.63
CA TYR A 193 12.94 8.42 3.31
C TYR A 193 14.00 8.14 2.23
N LEU A 194 14.35 6.89 1.97
CA LEU A 194 15.33 6.51 0.95
C LEU A 194 14.77 6.60 -0.48
N TYR A 195 13.46 6.77 -0.63
CA TYR A 195 12.77 6.64 -1.92
C TYR A 195 11.99 7.88 -2.34
N LEU A 196 11.91 8.91 -1.49
CA LEU A 196 11.17 10.14 -1.78
C LEU A 196 12.11 11.21 -2.31
#